data_AF-A0A239QKA9-F1
#
_entry.id   AF-A0A239QKA9-F1
#
_cell.length_a   1.000
_cell.length_b   1.000
_cell.length_c   1.000
_cell.angle_alpha   90.00
_cell.angle_beta   90.00
_cell.angle_gamma   90.00
#
_symmetry.space_group_name_H-M   'P 1'
#
loop_
_entity.id
_entity.type
_entity.pdbx_description
1 polymer ?
#
loop_
_entity_poly.entity_id
_entity_poly.type
_entity_poly.pdbx_seq_one_letter_code
_entity_poly.pdbx_strand_id
1 'polypeptide(L)'
;MTDFTLITACGECCTGCVKKADGRCPGCIESDGRVPEWAESGRCKVHACARDHGVQFCGLCAEFPCGKLPSLIHWNPDIVKHLSALRDEYLKEHHG
;
A
#
# COMPACT_ATOMS: atom_id res chain seq x y z
N MET A 1 -15.01 -4.39 -9.05
CA MET A 1 -14.06 -5.41 -8.61
C MET A 1 -12.71 -4.73 -8.57
N THR A 2 -12.09 -4.73 -7.41
CA THR A 2 -10.81 -4.05 -7.20
C THR A 2 -9.69 -4.98 -7.64
N ASP A 3 -8.82 -4.52 -8.54
CA ASP A 3 -7.61 -5.28 -8.86
C ASP A 3 -6.59 -5.12 -7.74
N PHE A 4 -6.61 -6.09 -6.82
CA PHE A 4 -5.74 -6.08 -5.65
C PHE A 4 -4.25 -6.18 -6.02
N THR A 5 -3.88 -6.66 -7.22
CA THR A 5 -2.47 -6.68 -7.65
C THR A 5 -1.87 -5.28 -7.82
N LEU A 6 -2.73 -4.25 -7.92
CA LEU A 6 -2.35 -2.84 -8.09
C LEU A 6 -2.47 -2.03 -6.79
N ILE A 7 -2.94 -2.66 -5.71
CA ILE A 7 -3.03 -2.05 -4.38
C ILE A 7 -1.66 -2.11 -3.70
N THR A 8 -1.12 -0.92 -3.42
CA THR A 8 0.17 -0.74 -2.78
C THR A 8 0.10 -1.00 -1.27
N ALA A 9 1.27 -1.12 -0.61
CA ALA A 9 1.34 -1.44 0.81
C ALA A 9 0.53 -0.49 1.72
N CYS A 10 0.44 0.79 1.36
CA CYS A 10 -0.34 1.81 2.10
C CYS A 10 -1.82 1.88 1.71
N GLY A 11 -2.29 1.05 0.77
CA GLY A 11 -3.68 1.06 0.30
C GLY A 11 -3.99 2.03 -0.84
N GLU A 12 -2.98 2.75 -1.36
CA GLU A 12 -3.11 3.51 -2.61
C GLU A 12 -3.14 2.56 -3.81
N CYS A 13 -3.73 2.99 -4.92
CA CYS A 13 -3.82 2.22 -6.15
C CYS A 13 -3.07 2.92 -7.29
N CYS A 14 -2.19 2.19 -8.00
CA CYS A 14 -1.49 2.78 -9.15
C CYS A 14 -2.39 2.94 -10.39
N THR A 15 -3.61 2.39 -10.39
CA THR A 15 -4.58 2.55 -11.47
C THR A 15 -4.97 4.01 -11.63
N GLY A 16 -4.86 4.54 -12.86
CA GLY A 16 -5.18 5.94 -13.14
C GLY A 16 -4.12 6.95 -12.69
N CYS A 17 -2.99 6.51 -12.14
CA CYS A 17 -1.88 7.40 -11.82
C CYS A 17 -1.20 7.89 -13.11
N VAL A 18 -1.33 9.18 -13.41
CA VAL A 18 -0.74 9.80 -14.62
C VAL A 18 0.77 9.57 -14.69
N LYS A 19 1.49 9.66 -13.56
CA LYS A 19 2.95 9.44 -13.53
C LYS A 19 3.33 8.00 -13.92
N LYS A 20 2.52 7.02 -13.54
CA LYS A 20 2.70 5.61 -13.91
C LYS A 20 2.37 5.39 -15.38
N ALA A 21 1.26 5.99 -15.85
CA ALA A 21 0.85 5.92 -17.26
C ALA A 21 1.90 6.53 -18.20
N ASP A 22 2.52 7.65 -17.79
CA ASP A 22 3.57 8.34 -18.56
C ASP A 22 4.95 7.69 -18.43
N GLY A 23 5.09 6.58 -17.70
CA GLY A 23 6.37 5.88 -17.48
C GLY A 23 7.36 6.61 -16.57
N ARG A 24 6.96 7.71 -15.92
CA ARG A 24 7.81 8.51 -15.03
C ARG A 24 7.97 7.91 -13.64
N CYS A 25 7.01 7.08 -13.23
CA CYS A 25 7.06 6.37 -11.96
C CYS A 25 6.86 4.87 -12.22
N PRO A 26 7.79 3.99 -11.81
CA PRO A 26 7.62 2.55 -11.92
C PRO A 26 6.57 2.00 -10.95
N GLY A 27 6.06 2.77 -9.99
CA GLY A 27 5.15 2.28 -8.96
C GLY A 27 5.88 1.63 -7.79
N CYS A 28 5.31 1.70 -6.59
CA CYS A 28 5.93 1.19 -5.36
C CYS A 28 6.08 -0.34 -5.37
N ILE A 29 5.16 -1.06 -6.02
CA ILE A 29 5.14 -2.53 -6.05
C ILE A 29 6.35 -3.02 -6.87
N GLU A 30 6.54 -2.47 -8.07
CA GLU A 30 7.58 -2.87 -9.02
C GLU A 30 8.96 -2.33 -8.66
N SER A 31 9.03 -1.18 -7.99
CA SER A 31 10.30 -0.59 -7.52
C SER A 31 10.75 -1.09 -6.14
N ASP A 32 10.04 -2.07 -5.57
CA ASP A 32 10.26 -2.55 -4.21
C ASP A 32 10.30 -1.40 -3.16
N GLY A 33 9.39 -0.44 -3.32
CA GLY A 33 9.25 0.74 -2.47
C GLY A 33 10.28 1.85 -2.72
N ARG A 34 11.11 1.75 -3.76
CA ARG A 34 12.14 2.75 -4.13
C ARG A 34 11.71 3.57 -5.34
N VAL A 35 10.80 4.52 -5.15
CA VAL A 35 10.38 5.37 -6.27
C VAL A 35 11.39 6.50 -6.50
N PRO A 36 11.68 6.89 -7.76
CA PRO A 36 12.71 7.89 -8.07
C PRO A 36 12.48 9.26 -7.44
N GLU A 37 11.21 9.69 -7.35
CA GLU A 37 10.84 11.03 -6.85
C GLU A 37 11.23 11.24 -5.38
N TRP A 38 11.32 10.16 -4.59
CA TRP A 38 11.76 10.21 -3.20
C TRP A 38 12.99 9.33 -2.94
N ALA A 39 13.88 9.21 -3.93
CA ALA A 39 15.07 8.37 -3.84
C ALA A 39 15.94 8.69 -2.60
N GLU A 40 16.02 9.96 -2.19
CA GLU A 40 16.74 10.40 -0.99
C GLU A 40 16.16 9.84 0.31
N SER A 41 14.86 9.53 0.33
CA SER A 41 14.21 8.88 1.48
C SER A 41 14.50 7.37 1.54
N GLY A 42 15.15 6.82 0.51
CA GLY A 42 15.43 5.41 0.38
C GLY A 42 14.17 4.57 0.13
N ARG A 43 14.12 3.39 0.75
CA ARG A 43 12.98 2.46 0.60
C ARG A 43 11.82 2.91 1.49
N CYS A 44 10.60 2.96 0.93
CA CYS A 44 9.39 3.25 1.68
C CYS A 44 9.23 2.31 2.88
N LYS A 45 9.08 2.89 4.08
CA LYS A 45 8.97 2.16 5.35
C LYS A 45 7.70 1.30 5.43
N VAL A 46 6.58 1.76 4.86
CA VAL A 46 5.33 1.00 4.82
C VAL A 46 5.49 -0.24 3.94
N HIS A 47 6.11 -0.08 2.77
CA HIS A 47 6.39 -1.19 1.86
C HIS A 47 7.35 -2.21 2.47
N ALA A 48 8.43 -1.74 3.09
CA ALA A 48 9.38 -2.62 3.78
C ALA A 48 8.70 -3.42 4.90
N CYS A 49 7.83 -2.78 5.69
CA CYS A 49 7.06 -3.41 6.75
C CYS A 49 6.10 -4.49 6.20
N ALA A 50 5.31 -4.17 5.17
CA ALA A 50 4.39 -5.13 4.55
C ALA A 50 5.14 -6.36 3.99
N ARG A 51 6.31 -6.13 3.36
CA ARG A 51 7.17 -7.21 2.86
C ARG A 51 7.71 -8.11 3.99
N ASP A 52 8.17 -7.51 5.08
CA ASP A 52 8.69 -8.24 6.24
C ASP A 52 7.60 -9.12 6.90
N HIS A 53 6.37 -8.62 6.94
CA HIS A 53 5.22 -9.35 7.48
C HIS A 53 4.54 -10.28 6.46
N GLY A 54 5.08 -10.36 5.22
CA GLY A 54 4.55 -11.24 4.18
C GLY A 54 3.15 -10.88 3.68
N VAL A 55 2.72 -9.62 3.81
CA VAL A 55 1.38 -9.16 3.39
C VAL A 55 1.45 -8.19 2.22
N GLN A 56 0.41 -8.20 1.39
CA GLN A 56 0.34 -7.33 0.21
C GLN A 56 0.13 -5.86 0.58
N PHE A 57 -0.78 -5.61 1.53
CA PHE A 57 -1.05 -4.27 2.05
C PHE A 57 -1.32 -4.33 3.55
N CYS A 58 -1.15 -3.20 4.24
CA CYS A 58 -1.20 -3.13 5.70
C CYS A 58 -2.50 -3.69 6.29
N GLY A 59 -3.64 -3.56 5.58
CA GLY A 59 -4.93 -4.08 6.02
C GLY A 59 -5.00 -5.59 6.18
N LEU A 60 -4.10 -6.35 5.53
CA LEU A 60 -4.01 -7.81 5.65
C LEU A 60 -3.05 -8.26 6.77
N CYS A 61 -2.32 -7.34 7.40
CA CYS A 61 -1.40 -7.68 8.49
C CYS A 61 -2.16 -8.24 9.69
N ALA A 62 -1.62 -9.29 10.32
CA ALA A 62 -2.19 -9.86 11.54
C ALA A 62 -2.22 -8.87 12.72
N GLU A 63 -1.34 -7.88 12.72
CA GLU A 63 -1.30 -6.81 13.71
C GLU A 63 -2.16 -5.59 13.34
N PHE A 64 -2.91 -5.66 12.24
CA PHE A 64 -3.72 -4.54 11.79
C PHE A 64 -5.00 -4.36 12.65
N PRO A 65 -5.31 -3.15 13.13
CA PRO A 65 -4.55 -1.90 12.98
C PRO A 65 -3.38 -1.79 13.97
N CYS A 66 -2.18 -1.51 13.47
CA CYS A 66 -0.99 -1.42 14.33
C CYS A 66 -0.68 0.04 14.73
N GLY A 67 -0.05 0.22 15.90
CA GLY A 67 0.27 1.54 16.44
C GLY A 67 1.26 2.38 15.60
N LYS A 68 2.03 1.75 14.69
CA LYS A 68 2.97 2.46 13.80
C LYS A 68 2.26 3.15 12.63
N LEU A 69 1.06 2.69 12.28
CA LEU A 69 0.37 3.07 11.06
C LEU A 69 0.09 4.58 10.96
N PRO A 70 -0.43 5.27 12.01
CA PRO A 70 -0.70 6.71 11.94
C PRO A 70 0.58 7.54 11.77
N SER A 71 1.71 7.09 12.31
CA SER A 71 3.00 7.78 12.13
C SER A 71 3.58 7.58 10.74
N LEU A 72 3.45 6.37 10.18
CA LEU A 72 3.97 6.04 8.85
C LEU A 72 3.14 6.67 7.72
N ILE A 73 1.84 6.82 7.92
CA ILE A 73 0.89 7.35 6.93
C ILE A 73 0.14 8.55 7.54
N HIS A 74 0.90 9.50 8.08
CA HIS A 74 0.35 10.67 8.78
C HIS A 74 -0.43 11.62 7.87
N TRP A 75 -0.25 11.52 6.55
CA TRP A 75 -0.94 12.33 5.55
C TRP A 75 -2.39 11.89 5.31
N ASN A 76 -2.78 10.70 5.77
CA ASN A 76 -4.15 10.20 5.67
C ASN A 76 -4.72 9.90 7.07
N PRO A 77 -5.53 10.81 7.66
CA PRO A 77 -6.10 10.60 8.99
C PRO A 77 -7.10 9.43 9.04
N ASP A 78 -7.69 9.07 7.89
CA ASP A 78 -8.66 7.98 7.76
C ASP A 78 -8.01 6.65 7.33
N ILE A 79 -6.67 6.54 7.40
CA ILE A 79 -5.94 5.40 6.86
C ILE A 79 -6.39 4.05 7.42
N VAL A 80 -6.73 3.98 8.71
CA VAL A 80 -7.24 2.76 9.34
C VAL A 80 -8.57 2.35 8.72
N LYS A 81 -9.48 3.31 8.52
CA LYS A 81 -10.79 3.05 7.93
C LYS A 81 -10.65 2.62 6.46
N HIS A 82 -9.81 3.32 5.71
CA HIS A 82 -9.50 2.99 4.31
C HIS A 82 -8.97 1.57 4.14
N LEU A 83 -7.93 1.20 4.91
CA LEU A 83 -7.34 -0.13 4.86
C LEU A 83 -8.28 -1.22 5.39
N SER A 84 -9.16 -0.91 6.34
CA SER A 84 -10.19 -1.83 6.81
C SER A 84 -11.19 -2.16 5.69
N ALA A 85 -11.65 -1.14 4.95
CA ALA A 85 -12.56 -1.35 3.83
C ALA A 85 -11.92 -2.19 2.71
N LEU A 86 -10.66 -1.92 2.37
CA LEU A 86 -9.89 -2.71 1.41
C LEU A 86 -9.72 -4.17 1.85
N ARG A 87 -9.42 -4.40 3.14
CA ARG A 87 -9.34 -5.76 3.71
C ARG A 87 -10.68 -6.48 3.56
N ASP A 88 -11.77 -5.83 3.95
CA ASP A 88 -13.09 -6.45 3.94
C ASP A 88 -13.56 -6.79 2.51
N GLU A 89 -13.22 -5.97 1.51
CA GLU A 89 -13.42 -6.28 0.10
C GLU A 89 -12.53 -7.45 -0.36
N TYR A 90 -11.23 -7.43 -0.03
CA TYR A 90 -10.29 -8.50 -0.38
C TYR A 90 -10.76 -9.87 0.13
N LEU A 91 -11.19 -9.92 1.40
CA LEU A 91 -11.65 -11.16 2.04
C LEU A 91 -12.93 -11.69 1.40
N LYS A 92 -13.85 -10.82 0.97
CA LYS A 92 -15.06 -11.25 0.25
C LYS A 92 -14.73 -11.86 -1.11
N GLU A 93 -13.72 -11.33 -1.81
CA GLU A 93 -13.34 -11.82 -3.14
C GLU A 93 -12.49 -13.12 -3.09
N HIS A 94 -11.76 -13.37 -2.00
CA HIS A 94 -10.82 -14.51 -1.89
C HIS A 94 -11.24 -15.63 -0.94
N HIS A 95 -12.28 -15.40 -0.12
CA HIS A 95 -12.85 -16.40 0.79
C HIS A 95 -14.36 -16.58 0.62
N GLY A 96 -14.90 -16.13 -0.52
CA GLY A 96 -16.29 -16.36 -0.96
C GLY A 96 -16.46 -17.66 -1.72
#